data_AF-A0A0P0MDB1-F1
#
_entry.id   AF-A0A0P0MDB1-F1
#
_cell.length_a   1.000
_cell.length_b   1.000
_cell.length_c   1.000
_cell.angle_alpha   90.00
_cell.angle_beta   90.00
_cell.angle_gamma   90.00
#
_symmetry.space_group_name_H-M   'P 1'
#
loop_
_entity.id
_entity.type
_entity.pdbx_description
1 polymer ?
#
loop_
_entity_poly.entity_id
_entity_poly.type
_entity_poly.pdbx_seq_one_letter_code
_entity_poly.pdbx_strand_id
1 'polypeptide(L)'
;MNFSKILIPIGVVLFVAGAWHQYQWQGVAIATGAVVMWVLLHFTRMVTVLSRAANRPVGHVGSAVMLNVKLQKGVNLMHVIALTKSLGERLSEPNAQPEIFKWTDSGDSYVICTFQGGKLMSWEMTRPAEETDGHTADPTSEPIAAATRETQATS
;
A
#
# COMPACT_ATOMS: atom_id res chain seq x y z
N MET A 1 -9.91 -28.27 -6.44
CA MET A 1 -10.88 -28.30 -5.31
C MET A 1 -10.09 -28.30 -4.01
N ASN A 2 -10.43 -27.46 -3.04
CA ASN A 2 -9.63 -27.19 -1.83
C ASN A 2 -9.61 -28.38 -0.86
N PHE A 3 -8.86 -29.44 -1.17
CA PHE A 3 -8.75 -30.68 -0.38
C PHE A 3 -8.34 -30.43 1.08
N SER A 4 -7.48 -29.44 1.34
CA SER A 4 -7.10 -29.06 2.71
C SER A 4 -8.26 -28.52 3.56
N LYS A 5 -9.31 -27.94 2.96
CA LYS A 5 -10.47 -27.42 3.71
C LYS A 5 -11.41 -28.53 4.19
N ILE A 6 -11.37 -29.70 3.56
CA ILE A 6 -12.20 -30.87 3.90
C ILE A 6 -11.43 -31.86 4.80
N LEU A 7 -10.12 -32.05 4.58
CA LEU A 7 -9.31 -33.00 5.35
C LEU A 7 -9.16 -32.59 6.82
N ILE A 8 -9.03 -31.29 7.08
CA ILE A 8 -8.85 -30.75 8.43
C ILE A 8 -10.05 -31.02 9.35
N PRO A 9 -11.31 -30.70 8.99
CA PRO A 9 -12.45 -30.99 9.85
C PRO A 9 -12.68 -32.49 10.03
N ILE A 10 -12.43 -33.31 9.00
CA ILE A 10 -12.51 -34.78 9.09
C ILE A 10 -11.46 -35.33 10.08
N GLY A 11 -10.24 -34.81 10.02
CA GLY A 11 -9.17 -35.19 10.95
C GLY A 11 -9.51 -34.86 12.40
N VAL A 12 -10.13 -33.71 12.66
CA VAL A 12 -10.57 -33.31 14.02
C VAL A 12 -11.66 -34.25 14.54
N VAL A 13 -12.66 -34.58 13.74
CA VAL A 13 -13.75 -35.50 14.13
C VAL A 13 -13.22 -36.90 14.44
N LEU A 14 -12.29 -37.40 13.60
CA LEU A 14 -11.66 -38.71 13.83
C LEU A 14 -10.76 -38.72 15.07
N PHE A 15 -10.05 -37.63 15.35
CA PHE A 15 -9.20 -37.51 16.53
C PHE A 15 -10.01 -37.50 17.83
N VAL A 16 -11.14 -36.78 17.84
CA VAL A 16 -12.07 -36.77 18.98
C VAL A 16 -12.73 -38.14 19.18
N ALA A 17 -13.13 -38.82 18.10
CA ALA A 17 -13.71 -40.16 18.17
C ALA A 17 -12.70 -41.21 18.67
N GLY A 18 -11.44 -41.14 18.21
CA GLY A 18 -10.35 -42.01 18.69
C GLY A 18 -9.98 -41.75 20.15
N ALA A 19 -9.98 -40.49 20.59
CA ALA A 19 -9.74 -40.12 21.99
C ALA A 19 -10.83 -40.63 22.93
N TRP A 20 -12.09 -40.66 22.49
CA TRP A 20 -13.21 -41.22 23.25
C TRP A 20 -13.05 -42.72 23.52
N HIS A 21 -12.55 -43.47 22.52
CA HIS A 21 -12.42 -44.93 22.62
C HIS A 21 -11.34 -45.38 23.63
N GLN A 22 -10.25 -44.62 23.80
CA GLN A 22 -9.11 -45.03 24.65
C GLN A 22 -9.01 -44.31 25.99
N TYR A 23 -9.40 -43.03 26.08
CA TYR A 23 -9.09 -42.18 27.25
C TYR A 23 -10.32 -41.58 27.94
N GLN A 24 -11.53 -41.93 27.48
CA GLN A 24 -12.79 -41.48 28.07
C GLN A 24 -12.78 -39.95 28.26
N TRP A 25 -13.10 -39.44 29.45
CA TRP A 25 -13.19 -38.01 29.76
C TRP A 25 -11.88 -37.22 29.67
N GLN A 26 -10.73 -37.86 29.95
CA GLN A 26 -9.43 -37.16 29.87
C GLN A 26 -9.05 -36.88 28.40
N GLY A 27 -9.38 -37.81 27.50
CA GLY A 27 -9.15 -37.64 26.06
C GLY A 27 -9.97 -36.49 25.46
N VAL A 28 -11.22 -36.33 25.91
CA VAL A 28 -12.10 -35.25 25.46
C VAL A 28 -11.59 -33.88 25.92
N ALA A 29 -11.07 -33.79 27.14
CA ALA A 29 -10.49 -32.54 27.66
C ALA A 29 -9.27 -32.11 26.82
N ILE A 30 -8.37 -33.05 26.52
CA ILE A 30 -7.18 -32.77 25.70
C ILE A 30 -7.57 -32.44 24.25
N ALA A 31 -8.49 -33.20 23.65
CA ALA A 31 -8.93 -32.96 22.27
C ALA A 31 -9.61 -31.60 22.13
N THR A 32 -10.47 -31.24 23.09
CA THR A 32 -11.12 -29.92 23.13
C THR A 32 -10.10 -28.81 23.29
N GLY A 33 -9.12 -28.98 24.19
CA GLY A 33 -8.01 -28.03 24.34
C GLY A 33 -7.19 -27.84 23.06
N ALA A 34 -6.85 -28.94 22.37
CA ALA A 34 -6.13 -28.89 21.10
C ALA A 34 -6.94 -28.20 19.99
N VAL A 35 -8.25 -28.47 19.90
CA VAL A 35 -9.15 -27.80 18.95
C VAL A 35 -9.24 -26.32 19.26
N VAL A 36 -9.46 -25.93 20.52
CA VAL A 36 -9.53 -24.52 20.92
C VAL A 36 -8.22 -23.81 20.60
N MET A 37 -7.08 -24.40 20.97
CA MET A 37 -5.76 -23.85 20.65
C MET A 37 -5.55 -23.69 19.14
N TRP A 38 -5.92 -24.70 18.36
CA TRP A 38 -5.82 -24.65 16.90
C TRP A 38 -6.72 -23.55 16.29
N VAL A 39 -7.95 -23.41 16.79
CA VAL A 39 -8.89 -22.35 16.38
C VAL A 39 -8.35 -20.97 16.73
N LEU A 40 -7.81 -20.78 17.93
CA LEU A 40 -7.19 -19.52 18.35
C LEU A 40 -5.99 -19.15 17.46
N LEU A 41 -5.15 -20.13 17.11
CA LEU A 41 -4.02 -19.93 16.18
C LEU A 41 -4.48 -19.60 14.76
N HIS A 42 -5.55 -20.23 14.29
CA HIS A 42 -6.11 -19.93 12.99
C HIS A 42 -6.74 -18.52 12.96
N PHE A 43 -7.45 -18.17 14.02
CA PHE A 43 -8.06 -16.86 14.18
C PHE A 43 -7.01 -15.75 14.30
N THR A 44 -5.98 -15.93 15.13
CA THR A 44 -4.86 -14.97 15.21
C THR A 44 -4.14 -14.82 13.88
N ARG A 45 -3.91 -15.90 13.12
CA ARG A 45 -3.38 -15.81 11.75
C ARG A 45 -4.26 -14.94 10.84
N MET A 46 -5.58 -15.04 10.94
CA MET A 46 -6.52 -14.20 10.17
C MET A 46 -6.47 -12.73 10.61
N VAL A 47 -6.42 -12.47 11.93
CA VAL A 47 -6.30 -11.13 12.51
C VAL A 47 -4.97 -10.48 12.15
N THR A 48 -3.85 -11.20 12.15
CA THR A 48 -2.53 -10.65 11.77
C THR A 48 -2.48 -10.24 10.30
N VAL A 49 -3.13 -10.98 9.41
CA VAL A 49 -3.23 -10.61 7.98
C VAL A 49 -4.05 -9.33 7.81
N LEU A 50 -5.17 -9.21 8.52
CA LEU A 50 -6.01 -8.01 8.48
C LEU A 50 -5.32 -6.81 9.14
N SER A 51 -4.61 -7.04 10.25
CA SER A 51 -3.82 -6.03 10.97
C SER A 51 -2.67 -5.47 10.12
N ARG A 52 -2.02 -6.29 9.28
CA ARG A 52 -1.03 -5.80 8.29
C ARG A 52 -1.63 -4.87 7.24
N ALA A 53 -2.93 -4.98 6.95
CA ALA A 53 -3.62 -4.05 6.06
C ALA A 53 -4.05 -2.77 6.80
N ALA A 54 -4.48 -2.89 8.07
CA ALA A 54 -4.90 -1.78 8.92
C ALA A 54 -3.73 -0.88 9.39
N ASN A 55 -2.51 -1.41 9.49
CA ASN A 55 -1.30 -0.64 9.78
C ASN A 55 -0.76 0.16 8.58
N ARG A 56 -1.49 0.24 7.45
CA ARG A 56 -1.13 1.18 6.39
C ARG A 56 -1.57 2.58 6.81
N PRO A 57 -0.65 3.57 6.86
CA PRO A 57 -1.00 4.94 7.22
C PRO A 57 -2.12 5.44 6.32
N VAL A 58 -3.13 6.06 6.94
CA VAL A 58 -4.23 6.71 6.22
C VAL A 58 -3.60 7.75 5.29
N GLY A 59 -4.04 7.76 4.04
CA GLY A 59 -3.54 8.67 3.02
C GLY A 59 -2.17 8.26 2.45
N HIS A 60 -1.66 7.04 2.68
CA HIS A 60 -0.41 6.59 2.04
C HIS A 60 -0.61 5.65 0.84
N VAL A 61 0.14 5.86 -0.23
CA VAL A 61 0.19 5.00 -1.43
C VAL A 61 1.62 4.55 -1.72
N GLY A 62 1.79 3.40 -2.38
CA GLY A 62 3.13 2.88 -2.71
C GLY A 62 3.93 3.75 -3.69
N SER A 63 3.26 4.54 -4.53
CA SER A 63 3.89 5.54 -5.42
C SER A 63 2.82 6.50 -5.94
N ALA A 64 3.03 7.80 -5.74
CA ALA A 64 2.13 8.85 -6.23
C ALA A 64 2.10 8.88 -7.77
N VAL A 65 3.24 8.63 -8.41
CA VAL A 65 3.35 8.56 -9.88
C VAL A 65 2.51 7.44 -10.47
N MET A 66 2.60 6.24 -9.88
CA MET A 66 1.82 5.10 -10.36
C MET A 66 0.31 5.31 -10.15
N LEU A 67 -0.07 5.96 -9.05
CA LEU A 67 -1.47 6.35 -8.83
C LEU A 67 -1.92 7.33 -9.91
N ASN A 68 -1.18 8.42 -10.14
CA ASN A 68 -1.48 9.45 -11.14
C ASN A 68 -1.74 8.86 -12.54
N VAL A 69 -0.97 7.85 -12.95
CA VAL A 69 -1.14 7.18 -14.26
C VAL A 69 -2.38 6.27 -14.31
N LYS A 70 -2.76 5.66 -13.19
CA LYS A 70 -3.91 4.75 -13.11
C LYS A 70 -5.24 5.46 -12.91
N LEU A 71 -5.23 6.76 -12.57
CA LEU A 71 -6.43 7.54 -12.38
C LEU A 71 -7.13 7.83 -13.73
N GLN A 72 -8.46 7.75 -13.71
CA GLN A 72 -9.30 7.98 -14.86
C GLN A 72 -10.52 8.80 -14.43
N LYS A 73 -10.95 9.76 -15.26
CA LYS A 73 -12.14 10.56 -14.95
C LYS A 73 -13.38 9.67 -14.83
N GLY A 74 -14.23 9.99 -13.86
CA GLY A 74 -15.51 9.31 -13.65
C GLY A 74 -15.47 8.04 -12.80
N VAL A 75 -14.28 7.53 -12.44
CA VAL A 75 -14.17 6.43 -11.46
C VAL A 75 -14.63 6.90 -10.08
N ASN A 76 -15.18 6.00 -9.28
CA ASN A 76 -15.65 6.34 -7.94
C ASN A 76 -14.51 6.30 -6.91
N LEU A 77 -14.75 6.88 -5.73
CA LEU A 77 -13.80 6.86 -4.62
C LEU A 77 -13.39 5.42 -4.22
N MET A 78 -14.34 4.49 -4.21
CA MET A 78 -14.07 3.08 -3.86
C MET A 78 -13.07 2.41 -4.82
N HIS A 79 -13.13 2.74 -6.11
CA HIS A 79 -12.17 2.26 -7.11
C HIS A 79 -10.77 2.80 -6.81
N VAL A 80 -10.65 4.08 -6.47
CA VAL A 80 -9.36 4.68 -6.10
C VAL A 80 -8.80 4.04 -4.82
N ILE A 81 -9.63 3.82 -3.80
CA ILE A 81 -9.23 3.11 -2.57
C ILE A 81 -8.77 1.68 -2.87
N ALA A 82 -9.43 0.98 -3.79
CA ALA A 82 -9.03 -0.36 -4.20
C ALA A 82 -7.66 -0.36 -4.93
N LEU A 83 -7.38 0.67 -5.74
CA LEU A 83 -6.09 0.85 -6.42
C LEU A 83 -4.96 1.17 -5.43
N THR A 84 -5.21 2.04 -4.45
CA THR A 84 -4.18 2.47 -3.47
C THR A 84 -4.02 1.51 -2.30
N LYS A 85 -5.04 0.68 -2.04
CA LYS A 85 -5.17 -0.15 -0.82
C LYS A 85 -5.10 0.67 0.46
N SER A 86 -5.51 1.94 0.38
CA SER A 86 -5.42 2.91 1.47
C SER A 86 -6.59 3.89 1.41
N LEU A 87 -7.15 4.19 2.58
CA LEU A 87 -8.14 5.26 2.73
C LEU A 87 -7.44 6.60 2.48
N GLY A 88 -7.96 7.44 1.58
CA GLY A 88 -7.38 8.76 1.33
C GLY A 88 -7.52 9.67 2.55
N GLU A 89 -6.57 10.58 2.75
CA GLU A 89 -6.68 11.64 3.75
C GLU A 89 -7.70 12.67 3.24
N ARG A 90 -8.84 12.79 3.90
CA ARG A 90 -9.89 13.72 3.49
C ARG A 90 -9.51 15.15 3.89
N LEU A 91 -9.39 16.03 2.90
CA LEU A 91 -9.10 17.45 3.09
C LEU A 91 -10.37 18.32 3.14
N SER A 92 -11.49 17.83 2.60
CA SER A 92 -12.78 18.51 2.68
C SER A 92 -13.51 18.22 3.99
N GLU A 93 -14.42 19.13 4.37
CA GLU A 93 -15.32 18.92 5.51
C GLU A 93 -16.20 17.67 5.33
N PRO A 94 -16.67 17.05 6.44
CA PRO A 94 -17.62 15.95 6.36
C PRO A 94 -18.88 16.35 5.59
N ASN A 95 -19.26 15.56 4.59
CA ASN A 95 -20.43 15.80 3.72
C ASN A 95 -20.34 17.05 2.82
N ALA A 96 -19.18 17.70 2.71
CA ALA A 96 -18.98 18.79 1.77
C ALA A 96 -18.76 18.27 0.35
N GLN A 97 -19.25 19.03 -0.64
CA GLN A 97 -18.99 18.83 -2.06
C GLN A 97 -18.28 20.07 -2.62
N PRO A 98 -17.20 19.92 -3.39
CA PRO A 98 -16.56 18.66 -3.80
C PRO A 98 -15.80 17.97 -2.66
N GLU A 99 -15.76 16.64 -2.70
CA GLU A 99 -14.98 15.82 -1.76
C GLU A 99 -13.51 15.78 -2.20
N ILE A 100 -12.59 16.16 -1.33
CA ILE A 100 -11.15 16.23 -1.65
C ILE A 100 -10.39 15.21 -0.82
N PHE A 101 -9.64 14.34 -1.49
CA PHE A 101 -8.82 13.30 -0.86
C PHE A 101 -7.37 13.37 -1.33
N LYS A 102 -6.43 13.18 -0.39
CA LYS A 102 -4.99 13.19 -0.62
C LYS A 102 -4.39 11.82 -0.37
N TRP A 103 -3.50 11.39 -1.26
CA TRP A 103 -2.60 10.25 -1.04
C TRP A 103 -1.15 10.67 -1.23
N THR A 104 -0.31 10.45 -0.23
CA THR A 104 1.13 10.73 -0.21
C THR A 104 1.92 9.43 -0.34
N ASP A 105 3.04 9.45 -1.04
CA ASP A 105 3.97 8.31 -1.09
C ASP A 105 5.15 8.50 -0.13
N SER A 106 6.08 7.53 -0.11
CA SER A 106 7.23 7.57 0.79
C SER A 106 8.29 8.62 0.43
N GLY A 107 8.19 9.25 -0.75
CA GLY A 107 9.07 10.33 -1.19
C GLY A 107 8.41 11.69 -1.06
N ASP A 108 7.44 11.82 -0.16
CA ASP A 108 6.63 13.01 0.11
C ASP A 108 5.87 13.57 -1.10
N SER A 109 5.86 12.85 -2.22
CA SER A 109 5.05 13.19 -3.39
C SER A 109 3.61 12.81 -3.11
N TYR A 110 2.67 13.65 -3.51
CA TYR A 110 1.26 13.41 -3.21
C TYR A 110 0.36 13.67 -4.41
N VAL A 111 -0.79 13.00 -4.42
CA VAL A 111 -1.86 13.18 -5.39
C VAL A 111 -3.11 13.65 -4.64
N ILE A 112 -3.65 14.79 -5.05
CA ILE A 112 -4.94 15.29 -4.58
C ILE A 112 -5.99 14.94 -5.64
N CYS A 113 -7.06 14.30 -5.21
CA CYS A 113 -8.19 13.90 -6.05
C CYS A 113 -9.45 14.67 -5.62
N THR A 114 -10.13 15.27 -6.59
CA THR A 114 -11.39 15.99 -6.39
C THR A 114 -12.54 15.14 -6.91
N PHE A 115 -13.49 14.81 -6.04
CA PHE A 115 -14.68 14.07 -6.38
C PHE A 115 -15.91 14.96 -6.28
N GLN A 116 -16.83 14.85 -7.25
CA GLN A 116 -18.13 15.51 -7.21
C GLN A 116 -19.21 14.44 -7.36
N GLY A 117 -20.15 14.38 -6.43
CA GLY A 117 -21.19 13.35 -6.45
C GLY A 117 -20.63 11.92 -6.45
N GLY A 118 -19.52 11.71 -5.74
CA GLY A 118 -18.84 10.41 -5.63
C GLY A 118 -18.02 9.98 -6.85
N LYS A 119 -17.87 10.83 -7.88
CA LYS A 119 -17.06 10.55 -9.08
C LYS A 119 -15.84 11.44 -9.18
N LEU A 120 -14.71 10.88 -9.60
CA LEU A 120 -13.46 11.61 -9.78
C LEU A 120 -13.58 12.59 -10.95
N MET A 121 -13.43 13.87 -10.66
CA MET A 121 -13.51 14.96 -11.65
C MET A 121 -12.13 15.35 -12.16
N SER A 122 -11.20 15.52 -11.22
CA SER A 122 -9.83 15.96 -11.47
C SER A 122 -8.88 15.41 -10.41
N TRP A 123 -7.61 15.34 -10.76
CA TRP A 123 -6.54 15.04 -9.82
C TRP A 123 -5.29 15.83 -10.21
N GLU A 124 -4.46 16.11 -9.21
CA GLU A 124 -3.19 16.81 -9.37
C GLU A 124 -2.12 16.06 -8.58
N MET A 125 -0.93 15.90 -9.18
CA MET A 125 0.23 15.29 -8.54
C MET A 125 1.28 16.37 -8.28
N THR A 126 1.67 16.52 -7.03
CA THR A 126 2.73 17.44 -6.62
C THR A 126 3.91 16.62 -6.12
N ARG A 127 5.10 16.96 -6.60
CA ARG A 127 6.38 16.49 -6.05
C ARG A 127 6.95 17.63 -5.20
N PRO A 128 7.30 17.42 -3.93
CA PRO A 128 8.02 18.43 -3.16
C PRO A 128 9.34 18.75 -3.87
N ALA A 129 9.69 20.04 -3.92
CA ALA A 129 10.98 20.43 -4.45
C ALA A 129 12.06 19.77 -3.57
N GLU A 130 12.98 19.02 -4.19
CA GLU A 130 14.23 18.71 -3.51
C GLU A 130 14.85 20.06 -3.17
N GLU A 131 14.92 20.39 -1.88
CA GLU A 131 15.82 21.42 -1.39
C GLU A 131 17.19 21.00 -1.89
N THR A 132 17.56 21.55 -3.05
CA THR A 132 18.89 21.41 -3.61
C THR A 132 19.75 22.17 -2.63
N ASP A 133 20.28 21.43 -1.64
CA ASP A 133 21.41 21.86 -0.84
C ASP A 133 22.36 22.53 -1.82
N GLY A 134 22.61 23.82 -1.58
CA GLY A 134 23.47 24.64 -2.39
C GLY A 134 24.85 24.00 -2.46
N HIS A 135 25.06 23.15 -3.46
CA HIS A 135 26.38 22.93 -4.00
C HIS A 135 26.73 24.26 -4.67
N THR A 136 27.38 25.12 -3.90
CA THR A 136 28.26 26.18 -4.38
C THR A 136 28.84 25.69 -5.70
N ALA A 137 28.37 26.28 -6.80
CA ALA A 137 29.07 26.18 -8.06
C ALA A 137 30.48 26.69 -7.76
N ASP A 138 31.42 25.77 -7.63
CA ASP A 138 32.84 26.07 -7.59
C ASP A 138 33.14 26.88 -8.87
N PRO A 139 33.54 28.16 -8.78
CA PRO A 139 33.83 28.97 -9.95
C PRO A 139 35.15 28.57 -10.62
N THR A 140 35.80 27.47 -10.21
CA THR A 140 37.01 26.95 -10.82
C THR A 140 36.70 26.01 -12.00
N SER A 141 35.90 26.50 -12.95
CA SER A 141 35.97 26.02 -14.33
C SER A 141 36.70 27.09 -15.12
N GLU A 142 38.03 27.05 -15.07
CA GLU A 142 38.86 27.87 -15.97
C GLU A 142 38.36 27.72 -17.41
N PRO A 143 38.23 28.83 -18.15
CA PRO A 143 37.81 28.79 -19.54
C PRO A 143 38.99 28.27 -20.36
N ILE A 144 38.94 26.99 -20.77
CA ILE A 144 39.84 26.50 -21.81
C ILE A 144 39.43 27.20 -23.12
N ALA A 145 40.17 28.25 -23.42
CA ALA A 145 39.99 29.17 -24.53
C ALA A 145 39.90 28.43 -25.87
N ALA A 146 38.69 28.39 -26.43
CA ALA A 146 38.50 28.21 -27.86
C ALA A 146 38.60 29.58 -28.53
N ALA A 147 39.76 29.91 -29.11
CA ALA A 147 39.89 30.68 -30.36
C ALA A 147 41.34 31.14 -30.57
N THR A 148 42.03 30.58 -31.56
CA THR A 148 42.67 31.41 -32.60
C THR A 148 42.69 30.58 -33.89
N ARG A 149 41.86 31.02 -34.83
CA ARG A 149 41.80 30.53 -36.21
C ARG A 149 43.01 31.03 -37.00
N GLU A 150 43.54 30.13 -37.83
CA GLU A 150 43.88 30.32 -39.25
C GLU A 150 44.88 31.42 -39.70
N THR A 151 45.81 30.96 -40.54
CA THR A 151 46.40 31.65 -41.70
C THR A 151 47.63 32.54 -41.47
N GLN A 152 48.81 31.96 -41.64
CA GLN A 152 49.91 32.60 -42.38
C GLN A 152 50.78 31.54 -43.07
N ALA A 153 50.49 31.32 -44.35
CA ALA A 153 51.43 30.79 -45.33
C ALA A 153 51.33 31.67 -46.58
N THR A 154 52.36 32.47 -46.84
CA THR A 154 52.64 33.02 -48.16
C THR A 154 54.16 33.17 -48.25
N SER A 155 54.74 32.37 -49.14
CA SER A 155 56.03 32.61 -49.79
C SER A 155 55.86 33.62 -50.92
#